data_AF-A0A965RF25-F1
#
_entry.id   AF-A0A965RF25-F1
#
_cell.length_a   1.000
_cell.length_b   1.000
_cell.length_c   1.000
_cell.angle_alpha   90.00
_cell.angle_beta   90.00
_cell.angle_gamma   90.00
#
_symmetry.space_group_name_H-M   'P 1'
#
loop_
_entity.id
_entity.type
_entity.pdbx_description
1 polymer ?
#
loop_
_entity_poly.entity_id
_entity_poly.type
_entity_poly.pdbx_seq_one_letter_code
_entity_poly.pdbx_strand_id
1 'polypeptide(L)' 'MSSLITQPNFHVNKSDVRGDFEPGDAFYEALMESHEGLTESQSHLLNARLILVLANHIGHLDTLKQAIHTARDQLEDV' A
#
# COMPACT_ATOMS: atom_id res chain seq x y z
N MET A 1 20.78 -5.64 -3.51
CA MET A 1 20.08 -4.35 -3.59
C MET A 1 18.62 -4.67 -3.84
N SER A 2 17.74 -4.48 -2.85
CA SER A 2 16.31 -4.68 -3.04
C SER A 2 15.75 -3.47 -3.79
N SER A 3 15.37 -3.68 -5.05
CA SER A 3 14.74 -2.64 -5.87
C SER A 3 13.32 -2.40 -5.40
N LEU A 4 12.91 -1.14 -5.27
CA LEU A 4 11.51 -0.79 -5.11
C LEU A 4 10.69 -1.27 -6.33
N ILE A 5 9.56 -1.91 -6.08
CA ILE A 5 8.57 -2.28 -7.11
C ILE A 5 7.50 -1.20 -7.11
N THR A 6 7.38 -0.46 -8.21
CA THR A 6 6.41 0.66 -8.38
C THR A 6 5.21 0.28 -9.23
N GLN A 7 5.23 -0.91 -9.83
CA GLN A 7 4.11 -1.47 -10.59
C GLN A 7 3.15 -2.21 -9.65
N PRO A 8 1.85 -2.31 -9.99
CA PRO A 8 0.90 -3.12 -9.22
C PRO A 8 1.44 -4.55 -9.05
N ASN A 9 1.56 -4.99 -7.80
CA ASN A 9 2.19 -6.26 -7.44
C ASN A 9 1.30 -7.06 -6.46
N PHE A 10 -0.01 -7.00 -6.70
CA PHE A 10 -0.99 -7.77 -5.94
C PHE A 10 -1.09 -9.18 -6.52
N HIS A 11 -1.09 -10.18 -5.65
CA HIS A 11 -1.22 -11.59 -6.05
C HIS A 11 -2.22 -12.25 -5.10
N VAL A 12 -3.23 -12.92 -5.65
CA VAL A 12 -4.01 -13.92 -4.90
C VAL A 12 -3.42 -15.29 -5.21
N ASN A 13 -3.33 -16.16 -4.20
CA ASN A 13 -2.82 -17.52 -4.36
C ASN A 13 -3.55 -18.23 -5.51
N LYS A 14 -2.85 -18.52 -6.62
CA LYS A 14 -3.31 -19.28 -7.80
C LYS A 14 -4.80 -19.09 -8.14
N SER A 15 -5.18 -17.91 -8.60
CA SER A 15 -6.45 -17.73 -9.31
C SER A 15 -6.27 -18.11 -10.79
N ASP A 16 -6.91 -19.19 -11.24
CA ASP A 16 -6.93 -19.64 -12.65
C ASP A 16 -7.82 -18.77 -13.57
N VAL A 17 -8.26 -17.59 -13.11
CA VAL A 17 -9.25 -16.75 -13.81
C VAL A 17 -8.57 -15.58 -14.51
N ARG A 18 -8.80 -15.48 -15.83
CA ARG A 18 -8.34 -14.36 -16.67
C ARG A 18 -9.14 -13.09 -16.36
N GLY A 19 -8.62 -12.21 -15.51
CA GLY A 19 -9.22 -10.92 -15.15
C GLY A 19 -8.67 -10.28 -13.86
N ASP A 20 -7.36 -10.34 -13.68
CA ASP A 20 -6.62 -10.21 -12.39
C ASP A 20 -6.51 -8.76 -11.83
N PHE A 21 -7.61 -8.01 -11.78
CA PHE A 21 -7.72 -6.73 -11.05
C PHE A 21 -8.30 -6.89 -9.64
N GLU A 22 -8.95 -8.02 -9.39
CA GLU A 22 -9.64 -8.36 -8.14
C GLU A 22 -8.75 -8.24 -6.88
N PRO A 23 -7.44 -8.59 -6.88
CA PRO A 23 -6.61 -8.49 -5.69
C PRO A 23 -6.35 -7.06 -5.22
N GLY A 24 -6.14 -6.14 -6.17
CA GLY A 24 -5.92 -4.72 -5.87
C GLY A 24 -7.20 -4.05 -5.41
N ASP A 25 -8.31 -4.36 -6.10
CA ASP A 25 -9.64 -3.86 -5.75
C ASP A 25 -10.08 -4.35 -4.37
N ALA A 26 -9.86 -5.63 -4.04
CA ALA A 26 -10.18 -6.20 -2.73
C ALA A 26 -9.36 -5.57 -1.59
N PHE A 27 -8.08 -5.24 -1.82
CA PHE A 27 -7.31 -4.49 -0.83
C PHE A 27 -7.84 -3.07 -0.66
N TYR A 28 -8.19 -2.40 -1.75
CA TYR A 28 -8.75 -1.05 -1.70
C TYR A 28 -10.10 -1.02 -0.97
N GLU A 29 -10.97 -2.00 -1.22
CA GLU A 29 -12.24 -2.18 -0.51
C GLU A 29 -12.01 -2.35 0.99
N ALA A 30 -11.15 -3.30 1.39
CA ALA A 30 -10.82 -3.51 2.80
C ALA A 30 -10.21 -2.26 3.47
N LEU A 31 -9.42 -1.47 2.73
CA LEU A 31 -8.89 -0.21 3.23
C LEU A 31 -10.03 0.80 3.45
N MET A 32 -10.93 0.98 2.50
CA MET A 32 -12.06 1.89 2.63
C MET A 32 -13.01 1.49 3.77
N GLU A 33 -13.33 0.20 3.89
CA GLU A 33 -14.12 -0.34 5.00
C GLU A 33 -13.47 -0.04 6.35
N SER A 34 -12.15 -0.13 6.45
CA SER A 34 -11.42 0.17 7.69
C SER A 34 -11.57 1.63 8.17
N HIS A 35 -11.95 2.54 7.27
CA HIS A 35 -12.19 3.94 7.57
C HIS A 35 -13.64 4.25 7.95
N GLU A 36 -14.58 3.32 7.78
CA GLU A 36 -15.99 3.55 8.06
C GLU A 36 -16.22 3.91 9.54
N GLY A 37 -16.95 5.00 9.78
CA GLY A 37 -17.26 5.48 11.13
C GLY A 37 -16.11 6.17 11.87
N LEU A 38 -14.94 6.32 11.24
CA LEU A 38 -13.81 7.07 11.82
C LEU A 38 -13.89 8.58 11.52
N THR A 39 -13.44 9.38 12.48
CA THR A 39 -13.11 10.79 12.24
C THR A 39 -11.87 10.92 11.37
N GLU A 40 -11.66 12.09 10.76
CA GLU A 40 -10.46 12.39 9.97
C GLU A 40 -9.15 12.11 10.74
N SER A 41 -9.07 12.56 12.00
CA SER A 41 -7.89 12.31 12.85
C SER A 41 -7.66 10.81 13.11
N GLN A 42 -8.74 10.05 13.34
CA GLN A 42 -8.65 8.59 13.52
C GLN A 42 -8.25 7.89 12.22
N SER A 43 -8.76 8.35 11.08
CA SER A 43 -8.41 7.86 9.74
C SER A 43 -6.92 8.06 9.45
N HIS A 44 -6.37 9.25 9.75
CA HIS A 44 -4.93 9.50 9.65
C HIS A 44 -4.10 8.61 10.58
N LEU A 45 -4.57 8.39 11.81
CA LEU A 45 -3.90 7.50 12.76
C LEU A 45 -3.90 6.04 12.28
N LEU A 46 -5.00 5.58 11.67
CA LEU A 46 -5.11 4.26 11.05
C LEU A 46 -4.05 4.11 9.94
N ASN A 47 -3.98 5.07 9.03
CA ASN A 47 -3.01 5.06 7.93
C ASN A 47 -1.56 5.06 8.44
N ALA A 48 -1.24 5.87 9.44
CA ALA A 48 0.10 5.89 10.04
C ALA A 48 0.48 4.53 10.65
N ARG A 49 -0.46 3.88 11.34
CA ARG A 49 -0.24 2.54 11.91
C ARG A 49 -0.09 1.48 10.83
N LEU A 50 -0.92 1.53 9.80
CA LEU A 50 -0.85 0.61 8.67
C LEU A 50 0.52 0.69 7.98
N ILE A 51 1.03 1.90 7.73
CA ILE A 51 2.37 2.12 7.16
C ILE A 51 3.45 1.45 8.02
N LEU A 52 3.40 1.59 9.34
CA LEU A 52 4.39 0.98 10.25
C LEU A 52 4.33 -0.56 10.22
N VAL A 53 3.13 -1.13 10.18
CA VAL A 53 2.93 -2.59 10.08
C VAL A 53 3.48 -3.10 8.75
N LEU A 54 3.14 -2.45 7.64
CA LEU A 54 3.66 -2.81 6.30
C LEU A 54 5.19 -2.64 6.23
N ALA A 55 5.74 -1.59 6.84
CA ALA A 55 7.18 -1.37 6.90
C ALA A 55 7.90 -2.51 7.65
N ASN A 56 7.31 -3.00 8.73
CA ASN A 56 7.82 -4.16 9.46
C ASN A 56 7.75 -5.45 8.60
N HIS A 57 6.70 -5.64 7.81
CA HIS A 57 6.60 -6.78 6.89
C HIS A 57 7.61 -6.70 5.73
N ILE A 58 7.91 -5.50 5.22
CA ILE A 58 8.92 -5.29 4.17
C ILE A 58 10.33 -5.52 4.71
N GLY A 59 10.63 -5.06 5.94
CA GLY A 59 11.88 -5.37 6.66
C GLY A 59 13.17 -4.75 6.12
N HIS A 60 13.14 -4.10 4.94
CA HIS A 60 14.33 -3.54 4.28
C HIS A 60 14.35 -2.01 4.29
N LEU A 61 15.24 -1.43 5.09
CA LEU A 61 15.36 0.03 5.26
C LEU A 61 15.61 0.79 3.95
N ASP A 62 16.49 0.29 3.07
CA ASP A 62 16.78 0.97 1.81
C ASP A 62 15.57 1.00 0.87
N THR A 63 14.78 -0.08 0.84
CA THR A 63 13.53 -0.14 0.08
C THR A 63 12.49 0.83 0.64
N LEU A 64 12.39 0.96 1.96
CA LEU A 64 11.50 1.95 2.60
C LEU A 64 11.92 3.39 2.28
N LYS A 65 13.22 3.69 2.29
CA LYS A 65 13.73 5.03 1.89
C LYS A 65 13.42 5.35 0.43
N GLN A 66 13.59 4.38 -0.47
CA GLN A 66 13.23 4.54 -1.88
C GLN A 66 11.72 4.77 -2.05
N ALA A 67 10.88 4.06 -1.29
CA ALA A 67 9.43 4.26 -1.31
C ALA A 67 9.04 5.68 -0.90
N ILE A 68 9.64 6.21 0.17
CA ILE A 68 9.40 7.59 0.64
C ILE A 68 9.82 8.61 -0.42
N HIS A 69 10.99 8.45 -1.04
CA HIS A 69 11.44 9.34 -2.10
C HIS A 69 10.50 9.32 -3.30
N THR A 70 10.13 8.12 -3.76
CA THR A 70 9.20 7.94 -4.89
C THR A 70 7.85 8.59 -4.62
N ALA A 71 7.29 8.39 -3.42
CA ALA A 71 6.01 8.99 -3.02
C ALA A 71 6.09 10.52 -2.96
N ARG A 72 7.24 11.08 -2.57
CA ARG A 72 7.47 12.53 -2.55
C ARG A 72 7.56 13.10 -3.97
N ASP A 73 8.31 12.46 -4.86
CA ASP A 73 8.51 12.92 -6.23
C ASP A 73 7.17 12.96 -7.00
N GLN A 74 6.28 12.00 -6.76
CA GLN A 74 4.94 11.98 -7.37
C GLN A 74 4.02 13.14 -6.94
N LEU A 75 4.34 13.85 -5.84
CA LEU A 75 3.61 15.04 -5.43
C LEU A 75 4.09 16.31 -6.16
N GLU A 76 5.30 16.29 -6.73
CA GLU A 76 5.90 17.44 -7.44
C GLU A 76 5.49 17.47 -8.93
N ASP A 77 4.90 16.39 -9.45
CA ASP A 77 4.42 16.22 -10.84
C ASP A 77 2.91 16.57 -11.01
N VAL A 78 2.28 17.17 -9.99
CA VAL A 78 0.85 17.58 -9.97
C VAL A 78 0.74 19.10 -9.84
#